data_AF-A0A0C3FHS9-F1
#
_entry.id   AF-A0A0C3FHS9-F1
#
_cell.length_a   1.000
_cell.length_b   1.000
_cell.length_c   1.000
_cell.angle_alpha   90.00
_cell.angle_beta   90.00
_cell.angle_gamma   90.00
#
_symmetry.space_group_name_H-M   'P 1'
#
loop_
_entity.id
_entity.type
_entity.pdbx_description
1 polymer ?
#
loop_
_entity_poly.entity_id
_entity_poly.type
_entity_poly.pdbx_seq_one_letter_code
_entity_poly.pdbx_strand_id
1 'polypeptide(L)'
;MSRTIGSRFNGCCAICLLELPDEGSQYTHLVEVAQVNLATRLGILGLYDAQFAEESRITQCPTCHLAFFAPKHVILSPPLEVLQFIITYLTTTPDPKPLHQVFESLNRARSNGSELADIPNSEQIIPFIGLYSLVTLRPSQVTSLRLITPHFPELSQRNGRHFTKAPENTLPNAPDVARIFSVRPYIRNSEEIYGRIPLSPSLPDFAERRFWRLPAQFGVVLAMLIEHALTADSTCEEIELARTILACDRVTVTAVSCVTFVQCWQTDWWWAEWGGTGWWGIRSSIYWNIQR
;
A
#
# COMPACT_ATOMS: atom_id res chain seq x y z
N MET A 1 15.25 -18.73 -0.95
CA MET A 1 14.04 -19.23 -0.25
C MET A 1 13.02 -18.11 -0.24
N SER A 2 11.94 -18.22 -1.02
CA SER A 2 10.85 -17.23 -1.01
C SER A 2 10.10 -17.35 0.33
N ARG A 3 10.10 -16.28 1.12
CA ARG A 3 9.26 -16.21 2.32
C ARG A 3 7.81 -16.17 1.87
N THR A 4 7.00 -17.14 2.30
CA THR A 4 5.56 -17.11 2.05
C THR A 4 4.96 -15.81 2.59
N ILE A 5 3.98 -15.22 1.90
CA ILE A 5 3.38 -13.93 2.30
C ILE A 5 2.86 -13.99 3.74
N GLY A 6 2.30 -15.14 4.16
CA GLY A 6 1.90 -15.38 5.55
C GLY A 6 3.00 -15.09 6.58
N SER A 7 4.26 -15.43 6.26
CA SER A 7 5.40 -15.14 7.15
C SER A 7 5.75 -13.65 7.25
N ARG A 8 5.41 -12.82 6.25
CA ARG A 8 5.63 -11.36 6.32
C ARG A 8 4.68 -10.69 7.30
N PHE A 9 3.52 -11.30 7.51
CA PHE A 9 2.45 -10.81 8.38
C PHE A 9 2.25 -11.69 9.62
N ASN A 10 3.18 -12.60 9.94
CA ASN A 10 3.13 -13.45 11.14
C ASN A 10 1.76 -14.16 11.35
N GLY A 11 1.08 -14.54 10.26
CA GLY A 11 -0.26 -15.15 10.34
C GLY A 11 -1.39 -14.20 10.76
N CYS A 12 -1.18 -12.89 10.76
CA CYS A 12 -2.19 -11.90 11.15
C CYS A 12 -2.77 -11.17 9.92
N CYS A 13 -3.99 -10.67 10.06
CA CYS A 13 -4.55 -9.69 9.13
C CYS A 13 -3.72 -8.39 9.19
N ALA A 14 -3.27 -7.92 8.04
CA ALA A 14 -2.52 -6.66 7.90
C ALA A 14 -3.30 -5.42 8.36
N ILE A 15 -4.63 -5.50 8.43
CA ILE A 15 -5.52 -4.37 8.73
C ILE A 15 -5.97 -4.39 10.19
N CYS A 16 -6.70 -5.42 10.61
CA CYS A 16 -7.24 -5.49 11.96
C CYS A 16 -6.37 -6.25 12.95
N LEU A 17 -5.22 -6.79 12.53
CA LEU A 17 -4.31 -7.58 13.36
C LEU A 17 -4.91 -8.88 13.94
N LEU A 18 -6.09 -9.30 13.48
CA LEU A 18 -6.67 -10.60 13.85
C LEU A 18 -5.74 -11.74 13.42
N GLU A 19 -5.41 -12.66 14.34
CA GLU A 19 -4.73 -13.91 14.00
C GLU A 19 -5.59 -14.78 13.08
N LEU A 20 -4.97 -15.37 12.07
CA LEU A 20 -5.61 -16.20 11.06
C LEU A 20 -4.93 -17.57 11.02
N PRO A 21 -5.70 -18.66 10.90
CA PRO A 21 -5.14 -19.92 10.44
C PRO A 21 -4.62 -19.75 9.00
N ASP A 22 -3.69 -20.62 8.59
CA ASP A 22 -3.11 -20.56 7.24
C ASP A 22 -4.20 -20.65 6.16
N GLU A 23 -5.22 -21.49 6.37
CA GLU A 23 -6.37 -21.67 5.47
C GLU A 23 -7.36 -20.50 5.50
N GLY A 24 -7.36 -19.70 6.56
CA GLY A 24 -8.28 -18.56 6.76
C GLY A 24 -7.77 -17.24 6.17
N SER A 25 -6.54 -17.24 5.66
CA SER A 25 -5.87 -16.05 5.13
C SER A 25 -6.33 -15.73 3.71
N GLN A 26 -6.82 -14.51 3.47
CA GLN A 26 -7.05 -13.97 2.13
C GLN A 26 -5.82 -13.18 1.69
N TYR A 27 -5.24 -13.51 0.54
CA TYR A 27 -4.14 -12.74 -0.05
C TYR A 27 -4.69 -11.88 -1.18
N THR A 28 -4.74 -10.56 -0.96
CA THR A 28 -5.16 -9.62 -1.99
C THR A 28 -3.97 -8.88 -2.55
N HIS A 29 -3.97 -8.68 -3.86
CA HIS A 29 -3.11 -7.69 -4.49
C HIS A 29 -3.64 -6.29 -4.16
N LEU A 30 -2.74 -5.38 -3.78
CA LEU A 30 -3.08 -3.96 -3.61
C LEU A 30 -3.23 -3.25 -4.95
N VAL A 31 -2.59 -3.75 -6.00
CA VAL A 31 -2.70 -3.18 -7.35
C VAL A 31 -2.93 -4.25 -8.41
N GLU A 32 -3.77 -3.93 -9.38
CA GLU A 32 -3.98 -4.70 -10.59
C GLU A 32 -2.98 -4.31 -11.70
N VAL A 33 -2.80 -5.20 -12.69
CA VAL A 33 -1.85 -4.98 -13.81
C VAL A 33 -2.13 -3.67 -14.57
N ALA A 34 -3.40 -3.31 -14.74
CA ALA A 34 -3.77 -2.06 -15.42
C ALA A 34 -3.28 -0.82 -14.65
N GLN A 35 -3.38 -0.86 -13.31
CA GLN A 35 -2.96 0.23 -12.42
C GLN A 35 -1.44 0.40 -12.41
N VAL A 36 -0.72 -0.73 -12.49
CA VAL A 36 0.74 -0.74 -12.61
C VAL A 36 1.20 0.05 -13.83
N ASN A 37 0.63 -0.22 -15.00
CA ASN A 37 1.04 0.45 -16.24
C ASN A 37 0.82 1.96 -16.17
N LEU A 38 -0.32 2.39 -15.61
CA LEU A 38 -0.59 3.79 -15.37
C LEU A 38 0.44 4.39 -14.41
N ALA A 39 0.68 3.76 -13.27
CA ALA A 39 1.59 4.27 -12.27
C ALA A 39 3.06 4.30 -12.71
N THR A 40 3.51 3.35 -13.52
CA THR A 40 4.83 3.39 -14.17
C THR A 40 4.93 4.56 -15.14
N ARG A 41 3.89 4.81 -15.96
CA ARG A 41 3.85 5.99 -16.86
C ARG A 41 3.86 7.32 -16.10
N LEU A 42 3.27 7.33 -14.91
CA LEU A 42 3.24 8.47 -14.01
C LEU A 42 4.53 8.64 -13.18
N GLY A 43 5.53 7.77 -13.38
CA GLY A 43 6.78 7.78 -12.61
C GLY A 43 6.63 7.39 -11.13
N ILE A 44 5.43 6.99 -10.70
CA ILE A 44 5.10 6.54 -9.34
C ILE A 44 5.74 5.19 -9.05
N LEU A 45 5.76 4.32 -10.06
CA LEU A 45 6.41 3.00 -10.01
C LEU A 45 7.59 2.96 -10.98
N GLY A 46 8.58 2.14 -10.63
CA GLY A 46 9.64 1.74 -11.56
C GLY A 46 9.16 0.70 -12.56
N LEU A 47 10.11 -0.08 -13.12
CA LEU A 47 9.78 -1.23 -13.95
C LEU A 47 9.13 -2.32 -13.09
N TYR A 48 8.02 -2.87 -13.59
CA TYR A 48 7.30 -3.94 -12.91
C TYR A 48 7.96 -5.29 -13.17
N ASP A 49 8.22 -6.04 -12.11
CA ASP A 49 8.74 -7.41 -12.18
C ASP A 49 7.95 -8.37 -11.27
N ALA A 50 8.31 -9.66 -11.30
CA ALA A 50 7.66 -10.68 -10.48
C ALA A 50 7.82 -10.43 -8.97
N GLN A 51 8.93 -9.81 -8.55
CA GLN A 51 9.16 -9.47 -7.14
C GLN A 51 8.17 -8.40 -6.68
N PHE A 52 7.92 -7.41 -7.52
CA PHE A 52 6.92 -6.37 -7.27
C PHE A 52 5.52 -6.97 -7.06
N ALA A 53 5.12 -7.93 -7.90
CA ALA A 53 3.83 -8.59 -7.78
C ALA A 53 3.64 -9.24 -6.40
N GLU A 54 4.68 -9.90 -5.87
CA GLU A 54 4.67 -10.49 -4.53
C GLU A 54 4.71 -9.43 -3.41
N GLU A 55 5.44 -8.34 -3.62
CA GLU A 55 5.53 -7.24 -2.65
C GLU A 55 4.24 -6.44 -2.52
N SER A 56 3.40 -6.44 -3.56
CA SER A 56 2.09 -5.79 -3.59
C SER A 56 0.98 -6.53 -2.83
N ARG A 57 1.24 -7.75 -2.36
CA ARG A 57 0.23 -8.56 -1.66
C ARG A 57 0.18 -8.27 -0.17
N ILE A 58 -1.04 -8.24 0.37
CA ILE A 58 -1.29 -8.15 1.82
C ILE A 58 -2.20 -9.30 2.29
N THR A 59 -2.00 -9.73 3.54
CA THR A 59 -2.89 -10.70 4.19
C THR A 59 -4.09 -9.99 4.81
N GLN A 60 -5.30 -10.44 4.53
CA GLN A 60 -6.54 -9.92 5.11
C GLN A 60 -7.39 -11.05 5.71
N CYS A 61 -8.12 -10.73 6.78
CA CYS A 61 -9.19 -11.62 7.25
C CYS A 61 -10.43 -11.46 6.35
N PRO A 62 -11.35 -12.44 6.32
CA PRO A 62 -12.57 -12.36 5.51
C PRO A 62 -13.38 -11.09 5.76
N THR A 63 -13.47 -10.63 7.01
CA THR A 63 -14.19 -9.39 7.35
C THR A 63 -13.53 -8.16 6.72
N CYS A 64 -12.22 -7.97 6.87
CA CYS A 64 -11.52 -6.85 6.24
C CYS A 64 -11.61 -6.93 4.71
N HIS A 65 -11.39 -8.11 4.14
CA HIS A 65 -11.40 -8.32 2.71
C HIS A 65 -12.79 -8.12 2.10
N LEU A 66 -13.75 -9.01 2.45
CA LEU A 66 -15.05 -9.09 1.80
C LEU A 66 -15.99 -7.97 2.21
N ALA A 67 -15.92 -7.49 3.46
CA ALA A 67 -16.87 -6.50 3.94
C ALA A 67 -16.41 -5.05 3.72
N PHE A 68 -15.12 -4.78 3.48
CA PHE A 68 -14.61 -3.40 3.43
C PHE A 68 -13.73 -3.09 2.21
N PHE A 69 -12.73 -3.93 1.92
CA PHE A 69 -11.76 -3.66 0.85
C PHE A 69 -12.29 -4.06 -0.53
N ALA A 70 -12.78 -5.30 -0.71
CA ALA A 70 -13.28 -5.79 -1.99
C ALA A 70 -14.49 -4.97 -2.51
N PRO A 71 -15.47 -4.55 -1.68
CA PRO A 71 -16.53 -3.65 -2.12
C PRO A 71 -16.10 -2.19 -2.28
N LYS A 72 -14.82 -1.86 -2.00
CA LYS A 72 -14.24 -0.52 -2.10
C LYS A 72 -14.88 0.50 -1.15
N HIS A 73 -15.24 0.09 0.07
CA HIS A 73 -15.69 1.04 1.09
C HIS A 73 -14.52 1.80 1.72
N VAL A 74 -13.38 1.13 1.87
CA VAL A 74 -12.15 1.70 2.42
C VAL A 74 -10.95 1.31 1.57
N ILE A 75 -9.86 2.06 1.71
CA ILE A 75 -8.60 1.84 1.01
C ILE A 75 -7.42 2.23 1.90
N LEU A 76 -6.21 1.78 1.55
CA LEU A 76 -4.99 2.32 2.14
C LEU A 76 -4.56 3.58 1.38
N SER A 77 -4.04 4.57 2.10
CA SER A 77 -3.47 5.79 1.56
C SER A 77 -2.10 6.03 2.16
N PRO A 78 -1.16 6.66 1.46
CA PRO A 78 -0.12 7.41 2.13
C PRO A 78 -0.69 8.38 3.18
N PRO A 79 0.03 8.66 4.28
CA PRO A 79 -0.34 9.71 5.23
C PRO A 79 -0.45 11.06 4.52
N LEU A 80 -1.33 11.93 5.03
CA LEU A 80 -1.54 13.28 4.50
C LEU A 80 -0.24 14.07 4.33
N GLU A 81 0.68 13.98 5.30
CA GLU A 81 1.99 14.62 5.22
C GLU A 81 2.78 14.21 3.98
N VAL A 82 2.70 12.93 3.60
CA VAL A 82 3.42 12.44 2.43
C VAL A 82 2.72 12.89 1.14
N LEU A 83 1.39 12.92 1.10
CA LEU A 83 0.64 13.44 -0.05
C LEU A 83 0.92 14.94 -0.29
N GLN A 84 0.89 15.73 0.78
CA GLN A 84 1.23 17.16 0.74
C GLN A 84 2.69 17.39 0.30
N PHE A 85 3.61 16.55 0.79
CA PHE A 85 4.99 16.55 0.33
C PHE A 85 5.11 16.26 -1.17
N ILE A 86 4.39 15.26 -1.70
CA ILE A 86 4.42 14.93 -3.14
C ILE A 86 3.97 16.14 -3.96
N ILE A 87 2.86 16.78 -3.60
CA ILE A 87 2.35 17.95 -4.32
C ILE A 87 3.38 19.08 -4.27
N THR A 88 3.90 19.39 -3.08
CA THR A 88 4.94 20.42 -2.90
C THR A 88 6.17 20.10 -3.74
N TYR A 89 6.65 18.86 -3.71
CA TYR A 89 7.80 18.39 -4.47
C TYR A 89 7.60 18.58 -5.98
N LEU A 90 6.45 18.11 -6.52
CA LEU A 90 6.15 18.19 -7.95
C LEU A 90 6.01 19.63 -8.44
N THR A 91 5.44 20.50 -7.61
CA THR A 91 5.13 21.90 -7.97
C THR A 91 6.30 22.85 -7.79
N THR A 92 7.12 22.65 -6.75
CA THR A 92 8.18 23.59 -6.38
C THR A 92 9.57 23.19 -6.86
N THR A 93 9.81 21.89 -7.11
CA THR A 93 11.14 21.41 -7.56
C THR A 93 11.30 21.64 -9.06
N PRO A 94 12.37 22.30 -9.52
CA PRO A 94 12.76 22.30 -10.92
C PRO A 94 13.14 20.88 -11.35
N ASP A 95 12.54 20.38 -12.42
CA ASP A 95 12.81 19.05 -12.99
C ASP A 95 12.74 17.89 -11.96
N PRO A 96 11.55 17.64 -11.36
CA PRO A 96 11.41 16.63 -10.32
C PRO A 96 11.81 15.24 -10.83
N LYS A 97 12.58 14.51 -10.01
CA LYS A 97 12.89 13.10 -10.27
C LYS A 97 11.60 12.27 -10.20
N PRO A 98 11.53 11.13 -10.91
CA PRO A 98 10.41 10.19 -10.77
C PRO A 98 10.17 9.81 -9.31
N LEU A 99 8.90 9.79 -8.89
CA LEU A 99 8.51 9.59 -7.49
C LEU A 99 9.04 8.27 -6.91
N HIS A 100 9.13 7.18 -7.68
CA HIS A 100 9.73 5.94 -7.19
C HIS A 100 11.18 6.14 -6.70
N GLN A 101 12.00 6.92 -7.42
CA GLN A 101 13.39 7.21 -7.03
C GLN A 101 13.47 8.09 -5.79
N VAL A 102 12.52 9.03 -5.65
CA VAL A 102 12.38 9.87 -4.46
C VAL A 102 12.06 9.00 -3.24
N PHE A 103 11.10 8.10 -3.35
CA PHE A 103 10.72 7.21 -2.24
C PHE A 103 11.78 6.15 -1.92
N GLU A 104 12.52 5.64 -2.90
CA GLU A 104 13.69 4.80 -2.65
C GLU A 104 14.76 5.55 -1.84
N SER A 105 15.02 6.81 -2.20
CA SER A 105 15.98 7.66 -1.51
C SER A 105 15.53 7.98 -0.08
N LEU A 106 14.25 8.30 0.13
CA LEU A 106 13.66 8.49 1.45
C LEU A 106 13.71 7.22 2.31
N ASN A 107 13.46 6.04 1.73
CA ASN A 107 13.58 4.75 2.42
C ASN A 107 15.02 4.45 2.83
N ARG A 108 16.01 4.76 1.98
CA ARG A 108 17.44 4.63 2.30
C ARG A 108 17.81 5.55 3.46
N ALA A 109 17.49 6.85 3.36
CA ALA A 109 17.73 7.85 4.39
C ALA A 109 17.13 7.47 5.75
N ARG A 110 15.89 6.95 5.74
CA ARG A 110 15.25 6.42 6.97
C ARG A 110 16.05 5.28 7.60
N SER A 111 16.69 4.44 6.78
CA SER A 111 17.38 3.22 7.25
C SER A 111 18.81 3.49 7.71
N ASN A 112 19.51 4.42 7.07
CA ASN A 112 20.93 4.69 7.33
C ASN A 112 21.20 6.06 7.98
N GLY A 113 20.17 6.88 8.17
CA GLY A 113 20.26 8.21 8.74
C GLY A 113 20.85 9.27 7.81
N SER A 114 21.10 8.97 6.53
CA SER A 114 21.69 9.92 5.58
C SER A 114 20.78 11.12 5.30
N GLU A 115 21.38 12.29 5.11
CA GLU A 115 20.71 13.49 4.63
C GLU A 115 20.44 13.39 3.12
N LEU A 116 19.37 14.03 2.67
CA LEU A 116 18.96 14.07 1.26
C LEU A 116 18.95 15.53 0.78
N ALA A 117 20.11 16.06 0.39
CA ALA A 117 20.25 17.44 -0.06
C ALA A 117 19.34 17.78 -1.26
N ASP A 118 19.07 16.80 -2.12
CA ASP A 118 18.27 16.97 -3.34
C ASP A 118 16.75 16.91 -3.10
N ILE A 119 16.29 16.53 -1.90
CA ILE A 119 14.85 16.34 -1.61
C ILE A 119 14.44 17.34 -0.51
N PRO A 120 13.68 18.39 -0.87
CA PRO A 120 13.30 19.44 0.09
C PRO A 120 12.44 18.87 1.21
N ASN A 121 12.65 19.35 2.44
CA ASN A 121 11.87 18.98 3.62
C ASN A 121 11.82 17.46 3.95
N SER A 122 12.80 16.68 3.46
CA SER A 122 12.84 15.22 3.65
C SER A 122 12.78 14.81 5.14
N GLU A 123 13.42 15.56 6.03
CA GLU A 123 13.41 15.35 7.48
C GLU A 123 12.01 15.26 8.10
N GLN A 124 11.08 16.09 7.60
CA GLN A 124 9.72 16.14 8.13
C GLN A 124 8.89 14.93 7.72
N ILE A 125 9.26 14.29 6.61
CA ILE A 125 8.48 13.24 5.96
C ILE A 125 9.00 11.83 6.30
N ILE A 126 10.30 11.69 6.57
CA ILE A 126 10.93 10.43 6.97
C ILE A 126 10.14 9.63 8.02
N PRO A 127 9.56 10.23 9.09
CA PRO A 127 8.76 9.49 10.08
C PRO A 127 7.56 8.72 9.50
N PHE A 128 7.00 9.23 8.41
CA PHE A 128 5.80 8.71 7.76
C PHE A 128 6.09 7.70 6.66
N ILE A 129 7.36 7.54 6.27
CA ILE A 129 7.75 6.61 5.21
C ILE A 129 7.58 5.16 5.68
N GLY A 130 6.77 4.41 4.92
CA GLY A 130 6.35 3.04 5.24
C GLY A 130 5.20 2.95 6.25
N LEU A 131 4.56 4.07 6.56
CA LEU A 131 3.27 4.14 7.23
C LEU A 131 2.17 4.44 6.20
N TYR A 132 0.95 3.99 6.49
CA TYR A 132 -0.23 4.17 5.64
C TYR A 132 -1.44 4.52 6.52
N SER A 133 -2.37 5.34 6.04
CA SER A 133 -3.67 5.58 6.67
C SER A 133 -4.76 4.73 6.01
N LEU A 134 -5.88 4.54 6.71
CA LEU A 134 -7.09 3.94 6.18
C LEU A 134 -8.04 5.07 5.78
N VAL A 135 -8.38 5.14 4.50
CA VAL A 135 -9.25 6.17 3.93
C VAL A 135 -10.59 5.56 3.56
N THR A 136 -11.66 6.29 3.84
CA THR A 136 -13.02 5.86 3.49
C THR A 136 -13.41 6.44 2.14
N LEU A 137 -13.74 5.57 1.19
CA LEU A 137 -14.14 5.96 -0.17
C LEU A 137 -15.64 6.28 -0.26
N ARG A 138 -16.47 5.61 0.56
CA ARG A 138 -17.95 5.76 0.55
C ARG A 138 -18.49 5.97 1.97
N PRO A 139 -18.33 7.17 2.57
CA PRO A 139 -18.69 7.42 3.98
C PRO A 139 -20.16 7.12 4.33
N SER A 140 -21.08 7.31 3.38
CA SER A 140 -22.51 7.02 3.55
C SER A 140 -22.81 5.53 3.75
N GLN A 141 -21.95 4.63 3.29
CA GLN A 141 -22.12 3.18 3.42
C GLN A 141 -21.49 2.62 4.70
N VAL A 142 -20.71 3.42 5.43
CA VAL A 142 -19.97 2.99 6.63
C VAL A 142 -20.20 3.89 7.85
N THR A 143 -21.24 4.73 7.84
CA THR A 143 -21.48 5.81 8.81
C THR A 143 -21.47 5.39 10.29
N SER A 144 -21.78 4.13 10.58
CA SER A 144 -21.78 3.59 11.96
C SER A 144 -20.89 2.36 12.13
N LEU A 145 -20.12 2.00 11.10
CA LEU A 145 -19.30 0.80 11.11
C LEU A 145 -17.94 1.05 11.75
N ARG A 146 -17.42 0.01 12.38
CA ARG A 146 -16.10 -0.02 13.01
C ARG A 146 -15.41 -1.34 12.69
N LEU A 147 -14.11 -1.30 12.45
CA LEU A 147 -13.30 -2.52 12.47
C LEU A 147 -12.99 -2.86 13.93
N ILE A 148 -13.08 -4.14 14.27
CA ILE A 148 -12.64 -4.65 15.56
C ILE A 148 -11.22 -5.18 15.40
N THR A 149 -10.36 -4.86 16.35
CA THR A 149 -8.98 -5.35 16.40
C THR A 149 -8.71 -5.93 17.79
N PRO A 150 -8.12 -7.15 17.90
CA PRO A 150 -7.72 -7.71 19.18
C PRO A 150 -6.41 -7.11 19.73
N HIS A 151 -5.70 -6.30 18.93
CA HIS A 151 -4.42 -5.71 19.32
C HIS A 151 -4.42 -4.21 19.03
N PHE A 152 -5.15 -3.47 19.86
CA PHE A 152 -5.22 -2.03 19.78
C PHE A 152 -3.96 -1.40 20.38
N PRO A 153 -3.07 -0.81 19.56
CA PRO A 153 -1.78 -0.35 20.05
C PRO A 153 -1.94 0.90 20.90
N GLU A 154 -1.02 1.08 21.85
CA GLU A 154 -0.86 2.33 22.61
C GLU A 154 -0.58 3.52 21.69
N LEU A 155 -0.77 4.73 22.22
CA LEU A 155 -0.42 5.96 21.50
C LEU A 155 1.09 6.06 21.29
N SER A 156 1.47 6.50 20.10
CA SER A 156 2.85 6.85 19.75
C SER A 156 2.91 8.34 19.45
N GLN A 157 3.99 9.00 19.87
CA GLN A 157 4.27 10.40 19.61
C GLN A 157 5.48 10.51 18.67
N ARG A 158 5.41 11.44 17.71
CA ARG A 158 6.52 11.76 16.82
C ARG A 158 7.64 12.44 17.62
N ASN A 159 8.84 11.90 17.53
CA ASN A 159 10.06 12.45 18.10
C ASN A 159 11.17 12.42 17.03
N GLY A 160 11.41 13.57 16.39
CA GLY A 160 12.32 13.67 15.25
C GLY A 160 11.89 12.76 14.09
N ARG A 161 12.78 11.84 13.70
CA ARG A 161 12.60 10.91 12.56
C ARG A 161 11.75 9.68 12.87
N HIS A 162 11.29 9.50 14.11
CA HIS A 162 10.64 8.28 14.57
C HIS A 162 9.37 8.56 15.36
N PHE A 163 8.54 7.53 15.47
CA PHE A 163 7.45 7.48 16.43
C PHE A 163 7.86 6.58 17.60
N THR A 164 7.73 7.11 18.82
CA THR A 164 8.03 6.40 20.07
C THR A 164 6.79 6.33 20.95
N LYS A 165 6.77 5.45 21.96
CA LYS A 165 5.64 5.38 22.92
C LYS A 165 5.36 6.77 23.50
N ALA A 166 4.09 7.16 23.51
CA ALA A 166 3.67 8.44 24.06
C ALA A 166 3.60 8.37 25.61
N PRO A 167 3.79 9.49 26.33
CA PRO A 167 3.56 9.58 27.76
C PRO A 167 2.11 9.19 28.17
N GLU A 168 1.92 8.69 29.39
CA GLU A 168 0.65 8.10 29.88
C GLU A 168 -0.58 9.03 29.88
N ASN A 169 -0.40 10.35 29.72
CA ASN A 169 -1.49 11.34 29.69
C ASN A 169 -1.62 12.06 28.35
N THR A 170 -1.06 11.48 27.29
CA THR A 170 -1.09 12.08 25.95
C THR A 170 -2.49 11.98 25.36
N LEU A 171 -3.02 13.11 24.88
CA LEU A 171 -4.32 13.14 24.21
C LEU A 171 -4.25 12.42 22.85
N PRO A 172 -5.20 11.52 22.51
CA PRO A 172 -5.20 10.78 21.25
C PRO A 172 -5.27 11.63 19.97
N ASN A 173 -5.74 12.87 20.08
CA ASN A 173 -5.94 13.81 18.98
C ASN A 173 -4.86 14.92 18.94
N ALA A 174 -3.79 14.82 19.73
CA ALA A 174 -2.69 15.77 19.65
C ALA A 174 -1.99 15.69 18.27
N PRO A 175 -1.49 16.82 17.71
CA PRO A 175 -1.02 16.88 16.32
C PRO A 175 0.05 15.86 15.94
N ASP A 176 0.97 15.53 16.85
CA ASP A 176 2.09 14.61 16.62
C ASP A 176 1.85 13.19 17.16
N VAL A 177 0.60 12.85 17.47
CA VAL A 177 0.24 11.60 18.15
C VAL A 177 -0.60 10.73 17.23
N ALA A 178 -0.26 9.45 17.17
CA ALA A 178 -0.98 8.47 16.38
C ALA A 178 -0.90 7.07 16.99
N ARG A 179 -1.86 6.22 16.65
CA ARG A 179 -1.77 4.76 16.89
C ARG A 179 -1.10 4.10 15.69
N ILE A 180 -0.06 3.30 15.92
CA ILE A 180 0.67 2.60 14.86
C ILE A 180 0.37 1.11 14.93
N PHE A 181 -0.50 0.65 14.04
CA PHE A 181 -0.78 -0.74 13.79
C PHE A 181 0.40 -1.36 13.04
N SER A 182 1.05 -2.35 13.65
CA SER A 182 2.23 -2.99 13.09
C SER A 182 2.14 -4.48 13.31
N VAL A 183 2.41 -5.24 12.25
CA VAL A 183 2.43 -6.70 12.31
C VAL A 183 3.76 -7.24 12.88
N ARG A 184 4.78 -6.37 12.99
CA ARG A 184 6.05 -6.62 13.68
C ARG A 184 6.05 -5.93 15.07
N PRO A 185 6.64 -6.49 16.14
CA PRO A 185 6.90 -7.89 16.47
C PRO A 185 5.69 -8.40 17.25
N TYR A 186 4.74 -9.02 16.58
CA TYR A 186 3.69 -9.73 17.28
C TYR A 186 4.32 -10.86 18.09
N ILE A 187 4.43 -10.68 19.41
CA ILE A 187 4.75 -11.77 20.33
C ILE A 187 3.43 -12.50 20.48
N ARG A 188 3.34 -13.77 20.04
CA ARG A 188 2.13 -14.64 20.19
C ARG A 188 1.56 -14.73 21.62
N ASN A 189 2.18 -14.08 22.59
CA ASN A 189 1.82 -14.06 24.00
C ASN A 189 1.52 -12.64 24.52
N SER A 190 1.31 -11.64 23.66
CA SER A 190 0.83 -10.33 24.12
C SER A 190 -0.64 -10.41 24.50
N GLU A 191 -1.01 -9.76 25.60
CA GLU A 191 -2.41 -9.64 26.01
C GLU A 191 -3.25 -8.99 24.90
N GLU A 192 -4.44 -9.54 24.64
CA GLU A 192 -5.38 -8.99 23.67
C GLU A 192 -6.01 -7.70 24.23
N ILE A 193 -5.60 -6.56 23.67
CA ILE A 193 -6.23 -5.28 23.96
C ILE A 193 -7.22 -4.99 22.83
N TYR A 194 -8.49 -5.28 23.07
CA TYR A 194 -9.52 -5.05 22.08
C TYR A 194 -9.76 -3.56 21.83
N GLY A 195 -9.82 -3.18 20.56
CA GLY A 195 -10.10 -1.83 20.13
C GLY A 195 -11.10 -1.78 18.99
N ARG A 196 -11.58 -0.57 18.73
CA ARG A 196 -12.49 -0.27 17.64
C ARG A 196 -11.87 0.83 16.78
N ILE A 197 -11.86 0.61 15.47
CA ILE A 197 -11.35 1.57 14.49
C ILE A 197 -12.56 2.12 13.73
N PRO A 198 -12.91 3.41 13.92
CA PRO A 198 -14.02 4.02 13.23
C PRO A 198 -13.74 4.15 11.73
N LEU A 199 -14.77 3.90 10.91
CA LEU A 199 -14.70 4.04 9.45
C LEU A 199 -15.46 5.27 8.93
N SER A 200 -15.97 6.11 9.81
CA SER A 200 -16.76 7.29 9.41
C SER A 200 -16.36 8.52 10.20
N PRO A 201 -16.22 9.69 9.55
CA PRO A 201 -16.00 10.98 10.20
C PRO A 201 -17.10 11.38 11.20
N SER A 202 -18.29 10.79 11.11
CA SER A 202 -19.39 11.05 12.05
C SER A 202 -19.15 10.48 13.45
N LEU A 203 -18.12 9.65 13.64
CA LEU A 203 -17.79 9.03 14.92
C LEU A 203 -16.74 9.87 15.66
N PRO A 204 -16.91 10.16 16.98
CA PRO A 204 -15.99 11.04 17.71
C PRO A 204 -14.53 10.58 17.72
N ASP A 205 -14.31 9.27 17.71
CA ASP A 205 -12.99 8.62 17.70
C ASP A 205 -12.32 8.66 16.32
N PHE A 206 -13.02 9.12 15.26
CA PHE A 206 -12.45 9.19 13.91
C PHE A 206 -11.31 10.21 13.79
N ALA A 207 -11.33 11.25 14.62
CA ALA A 207 -10.29 12.28 14.63
C ALA A 207 -8.91 11.77 15.13
N GLU A 208 -8.83 10.61 15.79
CA GLU A 208 -7.53 10.05 16.18
C GLU A 208 -6.76 9.58 14.94
N ARG A 209 -5.48 9.97 14.86
CA ARG A 209 -4.60 9.55 13.78
C ARG A 209 -4.22 8.08 13.93
N ARG A 210 -4.37 7.32 12.84
CA ARG A 210 -4.10 5.88 12.81
C ARG A 210 -3.25 5.54 11.60
N PHE A 211 -2.16 4.84 11.84
CA PHE A 211 -1.22 4.42 10.81
C PHE A 211 -0.98 2.92 10.84
N TRP A 212 -0.84 2.34 9.66
CA TRP A 212 -0.47 0.96 9.43
C TRP A 212 0.95 0.91 8.91
N ARG A 213 1.84 0.26 9.66
CA ARG A 213 3.18 -0.07 9.22
C ARG A 213 3.12 -1.38 8.45
N LEU A 214 3.09 -1.28 7.12
CA LEU A 214 2.99 -2.42 6.23
C LEU A 214 4.27 -2.57 5.41
N PRO A 215 4.69 -3.80 5.09
CA PRO A 215 5.81 -4.04 4.18
C PRO A 215 5.40 -3.83 2.71
N ALA A 216 4.45 -2.94 2.42
CA ALA A 216 4.04 -2.60 1.06
C ALA A 216 4.95 -1.49 0.51
N GLN A 217 5.16 -1.48 -0.81
CA GLN A 217 5.84 -0.36 -1.46
C GLN A 217 4.93 0.87 -1.50
N PHE A 218 5.52 2.05 -1.25
CA PHE A 218 4.75 3.29 -1.19
C PHE A 218 4.03 3.59 -2.51
N GLY A 219 4.72 3.44 -3.64
CA GLY A 219 4.15 3.71 -4.96
C GLY A 219 2.95 2.82 -5.30
N VAL A 220 2.91 1.58 -4.79
CA VAL A 220 1.75 0.67 -4.93
C VAL A 220 0.52 1.29 -4.28
N VAL A 221 0.66 1.74 -3.03
CA VAL A 221 -0.47 2.30 -2.28
C VAL A 221 -0.91 3.63 -2.88
N LEU A 222 0.03 4.47 -3.33
CA LEU A 222 -0.29 5.72 -4.02
C LEU A 222 -1.02 5.47 -5.35
N ALA A 223 -0.57 4.51 -6.16
CA ALA A 223 -1.20 4.15 -7.43
C ALA A 223 -2.65 3.69 -7.23
N MET A 224 -2.87 2.79 -6.26
CA MET A 224 -4.18 2.32 -5.87
C MET A 224 -5.08 3.49 -5.40
N LEU A 225 -4.56 4.39 -4.56
CA LEU A 225 -5.32 5.55 -4.10
C LEU A 225 -5.75 6.46 -5.25
N ILE A 226 -4.83 6.79 -6.17
CA ILE A 226 -5.10 7.71 -7.30
C ILE A 226 -6.21 7.16 -8.19
N GLU A 227 -6.14 5.88 -8.54
CA GLU A 227 -7.16 5.26 -9.38
C GLU A 227 -8.53 5.26 -8.68
N HIS A 228 -8.58 4.90 -7.40
CA HIS A 228 -9.83 4.89 -6.65
C HIS A 228 -10.38 6.29 -6.36
N ALA A 229 -9.53 7.31 -6.23
CA ALA A 229 -9.93 8.70 -5.99
C ALA A 229 -10.81 9.27 -7.11
N LEU A 230 -10.69 8.75 -8.34
CA LEU A 230 -11.52 9.13 -9.49
C LEU A 230 -12.99 8.70 -9.37
N THR A 231 -13.26 7.67 -8.57
CA THR A 231 -14.61 7.09 -8.40
C THR A 231 -15.11 7.16 -6.96
N ALA A 232 -14.34 7.80 -6.07
CA ALA A 232 -14.68 7.96 -4.66
C ALA A 232 -15.75 9.04 -4.48
N ASP A 233 -16.75 8.75 -3.64
CA ASP A 233 -17.78 9.72 -3.22
C ASP A 233 -17.32 10.56 -2.01
N SER A 234 -16.16 10.23 -1.46
CA SER A 234 -15.55 10.91 -0.31
C SER A 234 -14.93 12.25 -0.71
N THR A 235 -15.05 13.22 0.18
CA THR A 235 -14.39 14.54 0.11
C THR A 235 -13.28 14.67 1.15
N CYS A 236 -12.76 13.55 1.67
CA CYS A 236 -11.67 13.61 2.64
C CYS A 236 -10.39 14.11 1.96
N GLU A 237 -9.52 14.72 2.76
CA GLU A 237 -8.35 15.44 2.25
C GLU A 237 -7.42 14.54 1.42
N GLU A 238 -7.21 13.28 1.82
CA GLU A 238 -6.38 12.33 1.06
C GLU A 238 -6.87 12.12 -0.38
N ILE A 239 -8.20 12.08 -0.58
CA ILE A 239 -8.81 11.87 -1.89
C ILE A 239 -8.65 13.11 -2.76
N GLU A 240 -8.84 14.31 -2.20
CA GLU A 240 -8.62 15.56 -2.93
C GLU A 240 -7.14 15.76 -3.31
N LEU A 241 -6.21 15.43 -2.40
CA LEU A 241 -4.78 15.47 -2.69
C LEU A 241 -4.40 14.44 -3.75
N ALA A 242 -4.96 13.23 -3.73
CA ALA A 242 -4.72 12.22 -4.76
C ALA A 242 -5.19 12.69 -6.15
N ARG A 243 -6.37 13.32 -6.23
CA ARG A 243 -6.86 13.95 -7.48
C ARG A 243 -5.92 15.08 -7.94
N THR A 244 -5.44 15.88 -7.01
CA THR A 244 -4.48 16.97 -7.30
C THR A 244 -3.15 16.43 -7.83
N ILE A 245 -2.64 15.34 -7.26
CA ILE A 245 -1.43 14.66 -7.75
C ILE A 245 -1.66 14.16 -9.18
N LEU A 246 -2.79 13.53 -9.46
CA LEU A 246 -3.12 13.05 -10.80
C LEU A 246 -3.22 14.18 -11.83
N ALA A 247 -3.73 15.35 -11.42
CA ALA A 247 -3.87 16.53 -12.26
C ALA A 247 -2.57 17.32 -12.46
N CYS A 248 -1.49 16.99 -11.75
CA CYS A 248 -0.20 17.65 -11.94
C CYS A 248 0.44 17.21 -13.27
N ASP A 249 0.53 18.12 -14.25
CA ASP A 249 1.11 17.87 -15.59
C ASP A 249 2.53 17.28 -15.55
N ARG A 250 3.28 17.57 -14.47
CA ARG A 250 4.63 17.06 -14.23
C ARG A 250 4.69 15.60 -13.82
N VAL A 251 3.54 14.98 -13.57
CA VAL A 251 3.44 13.54 -13.34
C VAL A 251 3.54 12.78 -14.68
N THR A 252 3.57 13.46 -15.84
CA THR A 252 3.68 12.81 -17.16
C THR A 252 5.03 13.01 -17.88
N VAL A 253 5.50 11.88 -18.45
CA VAL A 253 6.50 11.68 -19.54
C VAL A 253 7.98 11.49 -19.16
N THR A 254 8.33 10.28 -18.74
CA THR A 254 9.66 9.68 -19.05
C THR A 254 9.59 8.50 -20.03
N ALA A 255 8.40 8.13 -20.53
CA ALA A 255 8.23 6.94 -21.36
C ALA A 255 7.86 7.27 -22.82
N VAL A 256 8.80 7.82 -23.60
CA VAL A 256 8.80 7.67 -25.06
C VAL A 256 10.25 7.48 -25.55
N SER A 257 10.84 6.31 -25.30
CA SER A 257 11.96 5.83 -26.14
C SER A 257 12.21 4.31 -26.10
N CYS A 258 11.61 3.52 -25.20
CA CYS A 258 11.94 2.09 -25.08
C CYS A 258 10.78 1.08 -25.23
N VAL A 259 9.58 1.46 -25.66
CA VAL A 259 8.50 0.48 -25.89
C VAL A 259 8.52 -0.01 -27.34
N THR A 260 9.49 -0.86 -27.65
CA THR A 260 9.43 -1.80 -28.80
C THR A 260 9.40 -3.25 -28.33
N PHE A 261 9.24 -3.52 -27.02
CA PHE A 261 9.51 -4.83 -26.44
C PHE A 261 8.42 -5.36 -25.50
N VAL A 262 7.13 -5.15 -25.79
CA VAL A 262 6.05 -5.89 -25.11
C VAL A 262 4.92 -6.21 -26.10
N GLN A 263 5.21 -7.05 -27.09
CA GLN A 263 4.17 -7.72 -27.89
C GLN A 263 4.25 -9.26 -27.80
N CYS A 264 5.08 -9.82 -26.92
CA CYS A 264 5.37 -11.27 -26.92
C CYS A 264 4.63 -12.11 -25.86
N TRP A 265 3.65 -11.58 -25.13
CA TRP A 265 2.96 -12.32 -24.06
C TRP A 265 1.42 -12.31 -24.18
N GLN A 266 0.89 -12.18 -25.40
CA GLN A 266 -0.56 -12.14 -25.63
C GLN A 266 -1.08 -13.19 -26.62
N THR A 267 -0.35 -14.29 -26.78
CA THR A 267 -0.88 -15.51 -27.41
C THR A 267 -0.74 -16.66 -26.42
N ASP A 268 -1.81 -17.45 -26.27
CA ASP A 268 -1.93 -18.72 -25.52
C ASP A 268 -2.66 -18.69 -24.16
N TRP A 269 -3.79 -17.98 -24.09
CA TRP A 269 -4.84 -18.24 -23.08
C TRP A 269 -6.23 -18.44 -23.67
N TRP A 270 -6.29 -19.09 -24.84
CA TRP A 270 -7.54 -19.67 -25.35
C TRP A 270 -7.26 -21.14 -25.63
N TRP A 271 -7.86 -22.04 -24.85
CA TRP A 271 -8.27 -23.42 -25.15
C TRP A 271 -8.44 -24.19 -23.83
N ALA A 272 -9.66 -24.21 -23.28
CA ALA A 272 -10.21 -25.33 -22.50
C ALA A 272 -11.67 -25.06 -22.07
N GLU A 273 -12.53 -24.80 -23.06
CA GLU A 273 -13.89 -25.35 -23.00
C GLU A 273 -13.96 -26.46 -24.06
N TRP A 274 -14.89 -27.40 -23.87
CA TRP A 274 -15.09 -28.68 -24.59
C TRP A 274 -14.44 -29.90 -23.93
N GLY A 275 -15.30 -30.63 -23.21
CA GLY A 275 -15.02 -31.97 -22.70
C GLY A 275 -14.90 -33.02 -23.81
N GLY A 276 -14.36 -34.18 -23.44
CA GLY A 276 -14.30 -35.32 -24.33
C GLY A 276 -13.17 -36.27 -23.97
N THR A 277 -13.56 -37.45 -23.49
CA THR A 277 -12.76 -38.66 -23.30
C THR A 277 -11.73 -38.93 -24.41
N GLY A 278 -10.49 -39.26 -24.03
CA GLY A 278 -9.53 -39.85 -24.98
C GLY A 278 -8.09 -39.94 -24.46
N TRP A 279 -7.71 -41.15 -24.01
CA TRP A 279 -6.31 -41.55 -23.89
C TRP A 279 -5.66 -41.68 -25.28
N TRP A 280 -4.43 -41.17 -25.43
CA TRP A 280 -3.19 -41.84 -25.90
C TRP A 280 -2.17 -40.77 -26.33
N GLY A 281 -0.96 -40.91 -25.81
CA GLY A 281 0.07 -39.88 -25.87
C GLY A 281 0.90 -39.84 -27.13
N ILE A 282 1.72 -38.78 -27.25
CA ILE A 282 2.87 -38.69 -28.14
C ILE A 282 4.02 -38.04 -27.36
N ARG A 283 5.15 -38.75 -27.32
CA ARG A 283 6.47 -38.27 -26.87
C ARG A 283 6.90 -37.08 -27.73
N SER A 284 7.46 -36.04 -27.11
CA SER A 284 8.29 -35.06 -27.82
C SER A 284 9.63 -34.91 -27.09
N SER A 285 10.66 -35.49 -27.71
CA SER A 285 12.07 -35.22 -27.41
C SER A 285 12.42 -33.85 -27.98
N ILE A 286 12.97 -32.95 -27.16
CA ILE A 286 13.58 -31.71 -27.63
C ILE A 286 15.10 -31.81 -27.41
N TYR A 287 15.82 -31.86 -28.52
CA TYR A 287 17.27 -31.70 -28.60
C TYR A 287 17.63 -30.22 -28.37
N TRP A 288 18.58 -29.97 -27.47
CA TRP A 288 19.32 -28.71 -27.41
C TRP A 288 20.56 -28.82 -28.32
N ASN A 289 20.68 -27.89 -29.27
CA ASN A 289 21.93 -27.61 -29.97
C ASN A 289 22.43 -26.24 -29.50
N ILE A 290 23.64 -26.22 -28.94
CA ILE A 290 24.43 -25.03 -28.60
C ILE A 290 25.58 -24.99 -29.61
N GLN A 291 25.69 -23.90 -30.39
CA GLN A 291 26.90 -23.22 -30.95
C GLN A 291 26.34 -22.11 -31.87
N ARG A 292 26.76 -20.83 -31.86
CA ARG A 292 28.00 -20.15 -31.46
C ARG A 292 27.70 -18.82 -30.79
#